data_AF-A0A2A4ZW17-F1
#
_entry.id   AF-A0A2A4ZW17-F1
#
_cell.length_a   1.000
_cell.length_b   1.000
_cell.length_c   1.000
_cell.angle_alpha   90.00
_cell.angle_beta   90.00
_cell.angle_gamma   90.00
#
_symmetry.space_group_name_H-M   'P 1'
#
loop_
_entity.id
_entity.type
_entity.pdbx_description
1 polymer ?
#
loop_
_entity_poly.entity_id
_entity_poly.type
_entity_poly.pdbx_seq_one_letter_code
_entity_poly.pdbx_strand_id
1 'polypeptide(L)'
;MIGDIGRPVAQEKRLQRVFMALLLALLAGPLVAQEFEVNLEVSTASGFGYNLLAGMAEGASDGYVPGEDLYAPPAPPPPSFHSSIIYGNDSWFSCIVAPDPLEVVFVIGLQFDGTDPILIEWNPTLLAVGGEYILEDAFGGSFLLIDLTTQDAVLIDNIALTNLVLRVIPPPPEIFIRADVNQDAAINLADAIRLLEHLFLSVVIDCREAGDCNDDASINIADAIYLLTYLFGGGMFPPAPFPDCGGDPTPDLIGCDLGCP
;
A
#
# COMPACT_ATOMS: atom_id res chain seq x y z
N MET A 1 53.71 32.58 -15.58
CA MET A 1 53.18 31.25 -15.95
C MET A 1 53.21 30.37 -14.70
N ILE A 2 52.13 30.37 -13.93
CA ILE A 2 51.88 29.35 -12.91
C ILE A 2 50.40 29.00 -13.10
N GLY A 3 50.15 27.78 -13.58
CA GLY A 3 48.82 27.27 -13.91
C GLY A 3 48.05 26.92 -12.65
N ASP A 4 46.82 27.39 -12.60
CA ASP A 4 45.85 27.12 -11.55
C ASP A 4 45.31 25.70 -11.72
N ILE A 5 45.58 24.82 -10.75
CA ILE A 5 45.15 23.42 -10.76
C ILE A 5 43.72 23.40 -10.22
N GLY A 6 42.75 23.32 -11.13
CA GLY A 6 41.34 23.14 -10.79
C GLY A 6 41.12 21.89 -9.92
N ARG A 7 40.71 22.10 -8.67
CA ARG A 7 40.17 21.04 -7.81
C ARG A 7 38.88 20.47 -8.43
N PRO A 8 38.65 19.15 -8.38
CA PRO A 8 37.48 18.54 -9.00
C PRO A 8 36.23 18.72 -8.12
N VAL A 9 35.49 19.81 -8.35
CA VAL A 9 34.18 20.11 -7.72
C VAL A 9 33.13 19.01 -7.97
N ALA A 10 33.32 18.17 -9.01
CA ALA A 10 32.41 17.09 -9.37
C ALA A 10 32.47 15.88 -8.40
N GLN A 11 33.60 15.63 -7.73
CA GLN A 11 33.77 14.50 -6.80
C GLN A 11 33.12 14.78 -5.44
N GLU A 12 33.20 16.01 -4.93
CA GLU A 12 32.58 16.42 -3.66
C GLU A 12 31.05 16.39 -3.71
N LYS A 13 30.43 16.81 -4.83
CA LYS A 13 28.96 16.75 -5.00
C LYS A 13 28.43 15.31 -5.07
N ARG A 14 29.21 14.37 -5.61
CA ARG A 14 28.85 12.94 -5.66
C ARG A 14 28.98 12.29 -4.29
N LEU A 15 30.03 12.64 -3.54
CA LEU A 15 30.25 12.14 -2.19
C LEU A 15 29.21 12.71 -1.20
N GLN A 16 28.80 13.98 -1.34
CA GLN A 16 27.70 14.56 -0.54
C GLN A 16 26.34 13.91 -0.81
N ARG A 17 26.03 13.56 -2.07
CA ARG A 17 24.77 12.84 -2.39
C ARG A 17 24.78 11.39 -1.89
N VAL A 18 25.92 10.71 -1.97
CA VAL A 18 26.09 9.35 -1.44
C VAL A 18 26.07 9.36 0.09
N PHE A 19 26.69 10.35 0.74
CA PHE A 19 26.63 10.50 2.21
C PHE A 19 25.23 10.89 2.68
N MET A 20 24.49 11.74 1.97
CA MET A 20 23.13 12.12 2.35
C MET A 20 22.14 10.96 2.15
N ALA A 21 22.32 10.13 1.11
CA ALA A 21 21.56 8.89 0.92
C ALA A 21 21.92 7.81 1.96
N LEU A 22 23.21 7.67 2.34
CA LEU A 22 23.62 6.76 3.42
C LEU A 22 23.18 7.26 4.81
N LEU A 23 23.14 8.58 5.05
CA LEU A 23 22.68 9.13 6.33
C LEU A 23 21.15 9.03 6.49
N LEU A 24 20.38 9.11 5.39
CA LEU A 24 18.94 8.81 5.40
C LEU A 24 18.65 7.31 5.57
N ALA A 25 19.45 6.44 4.96
CA ALA A 25 19.29 4.98 5.08
C ALA A 25 19.63 4.43 6.49
N LEU A 26 20.37 5.18 7.32
CA LEU A 26 20.65 4.84 8.72
C LEU A 26 19.61 5.38 9.73
N LEU A 27 18.63 6.15 9.25
CA LEU A 27 17.51 6.69 10.03
C LEU A 27 16.14 6.16 9.57
N ALA A 28 16.07 5.51 8.41
CA ALA A 28 14.91 4.72 8.04
C ALA A 28 14.94 3.45 8.90
N GLY A 29 14.05 3.37 9.89
CA GLY A 29 13.57 2.07 10.36
C GLY A 29 13.00 1.27 9.17
N PRO A 30 12.60 -0.01 9.37
CA PRO A 30 11.82 -0.68 8.35
C PRO A 30 10.67 0.25 7.95
N LEU A 31 10.54 0.49 6.65
CA LEU A 31 9.42 1.28 6.14
C LEU A 31 8.20 0.44 6.48
N VAL A 32 7.41 0.89 7.46
CA VAL A 32 6.18 0.19 7.85
C VAL A 32 5.30 0.11 6.60
N ALA A 33 4.75 -1.08 6.36
CA ALA A 33 4.01 -1.40 5.15
C ALA A 33 2.87 -0.40 4.94
N GLN A 34 2.84 0.17 3.73
CA GLN A 34 1.70 0.93 3.24
C GLN A 34 1.13 0.10 2.11
N GLU A 35 0.16 -0.72 2.44
CA GLU A 35 -0.37 -1.69 1.48
C GLU A 35 -1.63 -1.14 0.80
N PHE A 36 -1.74 -1.40 -0.50
CA PHE A 36 -2.99 -1.20 -1.20
C PHE A 36 -3.08 -2.11 -2.41
N GLU A 37 -4.31 -2.39 -2.80
CA GLU A 37 -4.63 -3.02 -4.07
C GLU A 37 -5.76 -2.25 -4.75
N VAL A 38 -5.59 -1.98 -6.04
CA VAL A 38 -6.60 -1.41 -6.92
C VAL A 38 -6.85 -2.40 -8.04
N ASN A 39 -7.99 -3.06 -7.98
CA ASN A 39 -8.44 -3.97 -9.03
C ASN A 39 -9.37 -3.25 -10.01
N LEU A 40 -8.96 -3.15 -11.28
CA LEU A 40 -9.72 -2.54 -12.36
C LEU A 40 -10.17 -3.61 -13.37
N GLU A 41 -11.48 -3.77 -13.52
CA GLU A 41 -12.10 -4.60 -14.55
C GLU A 41 -12.32 -3.75 -15.80
N VAL A 42 -11.48 -3.93 -16.82
CA VAL A 42 -11.52 -3.15 -18.08
C VAL A 42 -12.17 -4.00 -19.16
N SER A 43 -13.31 -3.58 -19.70
CA SER A 43 -14.10 -4.36 -20.65
C SER A 43 -14.68 -3.54 -21.81
N THR A 44 -15.11 -4.25 -22.86
CA THR A 44 -15.88 -3.67 -23.97
C THR A 44 -17.32 -4.16 -23.96
N ALA A 45 -18.21 -3.45 -24.67
CA ALA A 45 -19.60 -3.89 -24.86
C ALA A 45 -19.71 -5.25 -25.58
N SER A 46 -18.66 -5.69 -26.28
CA SER A 46 -18.57 -7.00 -26.95
C SER A 46 -18.21 -8.15 -26.00
N GLY A 47 -17.95 -7.87 -24.71
CA GLY A 47 -17.74 -8.87 -23.66
C GLY A 47 -16.29 -9.37 -23.52
N PHE A 48 -15.33 -8.71 -24.18
CA PHE A 48 -13.91 -8.93 -23.90
C PHE A 48 -13.48 -8.07 -22.71
N GLY A 49 -12.59 -8.59 -21.87
CA GLY A 49 -12.15 -7.88 -20.66
C GLY A 49 -10.77 -8.30 -20.16
N TYR A 50 -10.15 -7.41 -19.40
CA TYR A 50 -8.91 -7.61 -18.67
C TYR A 50 -9.15 -7.23 -17.20
N ASN A 51 -8.57 -8.00 -16.28
CA ASN A 51 -8.48 -7.62 -14.88
C ASN A 51 -7.08 -7.06 -14.65
N LEU A 52 -6.99 -5.84 -14.16
CA LEU A 52 -5.74 -5.14 -13.90
C LEU A 52 -5.60 -4.90 -12.41
N LEU A 53 -4.57 -5.50 -11.80
CA LEU A 53 -4.26 -5.34 -10.38
C LEU A 53 -3.01 -4.44 -10.24
N ALA A 54 -3.20 -3.25 -9.72
CA ALA A 54 -2.11 -2.35 -9.33
C ALA A 54 -2.04 -2.31 -7.80
N GLY A 55 -0.87 -2.54 -7.21
CA GLY A 55 -0.76 -2.58 -5.76
C GLY A 55 0.62 -2.26 -5.24
N MET A 56 0.71 -2.22 -3.92
CA MET A 56 1.93 -2.08 -3.13
C MET A 56 1.80 -3.02 -1.94
N ALA A 57 2.85 -3.78 -1.65
CA ALA A 57 2.86 -4.74 -0.55
C ALA A 57 4.24 -4.82 0.09
N GLU A 58 4.32 -5.20 1.35
CA GLU A 58 5.60 -5.44 2.00
C GLU A 58 6.35 -6.62 1.34
N GLY A 59 7.67 -6.47 1.18
CA GLY A 59 8.51 -7.50 0.56
C GLY A 59 8.41 -7.58 -0.97
N ALA A 60 7.49 -6.84 -1.58
CA ALA A 60 7.42 -6.67 -3.02
C ALA A 60 8.64 -5.91 -3.56
N SER A 61 8.84 -6.00 -4.87
CA SER A 61 9.98 -5.41 -5.58
C SER A 61 9.48 -4.61 -6.78
N ASP A 62 10.22 -3.58 -7.19
CA ASP A 62 9.96 -2.84 -8.44
C ASP A 62 10.23 -3.66 -9.73
N GLY A 63 10.26 -4.99 -9.61
CA GLY A 63 10.52 -5.93 -10.68
C GLY A 63 9.90 -7.27 -10.33
N TYR A 64 9.73 -8.12 -11.34
CA TYR A 64 8.85 -9.29 -11.27
C TYR A 64 9.11 -10.25 -10.11
N VAL A 65 8.06 -10.47 -9.33
CA VAL A 65 7.94 -11.47 -8.26
C VAL A 65 6.94 -12.56 -8.68
N PRO A 66 7.38 -13.84 -8.83
CA PRO A 66 6.49 -14.93 -9.23
C PRO A 66 5.38 -15.19 -8.21
N GLY A 67 4.12 -15.13 -8.66
CA GLY A 67 2.94 -15.39 -7.84
C GLY A 67 2.23 -14.13 -7.33
N GLU A 68 2.93 -12.99 -7.33
CA GLU A 68 2.39 -11.65 -7.03
C GLU A 68 2.16 -10.88 -8.33
N ASP A 69 3.16 -10.86 -9.21
CA ASP A 69 3.11 -10.16 -10.49
C ASP A 69 2.67 -11.04 -11.66
N LEU A 70 2.12 -10.39 -12.68
CA LEU A 70 1.80 -11.01 -13.96
C LEU A 70 2.09 -10.04 -15.10
N TYR A 71 3.10 -10.35 -15.93
CA TYR A 71 3.36 -9.59 -17.14
C TYR A 71 2.21 -9.68 -18.14
N ALA A 72 1.87 -8.56 -18.77
CA ALA A 72 0.99 -8.54 -19.93
C ALA A 72 1.80 -8.88 -21.20
N PRO A 73 1.25 -9.69 -22.12
CA PRO A 73 1.86 -9.90 -23.42
C PRO A 73 1.81 -8.60 -24.24
N PRO A 74 2.65 -8.47 -25.29
CA PRO A 74 2.57 -7.34 -26.19
C PRO A 74 1.15 -7.17 -26.76
N ALA A 75 0.70 -5.92 -26.84
CA ALA A 75 -0.62 -5.59 -27.38
C ALA A 75 -0.80 -6.19 -28.80
N PRO A 76 -1.93 -6.85 -29.09
CA PRO A 76 -2.27 -7.30 -30.43
C PRO A 76 -2.41 -6.11 -31.39
N PRO A 77 -2.25 -6.30 -32.72
CA PRO A 77 -2.39 -5.21 -33.68
C PRO A 77 -3.79 -4.56 -33.63
N PRO A 78 -3.90 -3.22 -33.69
CA PRO A 78 -5.19 -2.55 -33.84
C PRO A 78 -5.92 -3.03 -35.11
N PRO A 79 -7.26 -3.11 -35.09
CA PRO A 79 -8.18 -2.58 -34.07
C PRO A 79 -8.67 -3.65 -33.09
N SER A 80 -7.78 -4.41 -32.44
CA SER A 80 -8.21 -5.35 -31.38
C SER A 80 -8.25 -4.65 -30.02
N PHE A 81 -9.20 -5.02 -29.16
CA PHE A 81 -9.23 -4.51 -27.79
C PHE A 81 -8.02 -5.04 -26.98
N HIS A 82 -7.37 -4.16 -26.23
CA HIS A 82 -6.31 -4.52 -25.29
C HIS A 82 -6.20 -3.50 -24.16
N SER A 83 -5.90 -3.96 -22.95
CA SER A 83 -5.55 -3.09 -21.83
C SER A 83 -4.50 -3.75 -20.93
N SER A 84 -3.65 -2.91 -20.33
CA SER A 84 -2.59 -3.33 -19.42
C SER A 84 -2.18 -2.16 -18.52
N ILE A 85 -1.55 -2.49 -17.40
CA ILE A 85 -0.82 -1.55 -16.56
C ILE A 85 0.57 -1.35 -17.20
N ILE A 86 1.03 -0.11 -17.27
CA ILE A 86 2.37 0.26 -17.68
C ILE A 86 3.04 0.88 -16.46
N TYR A 87 4.12 0.23 -16.02
CA TYR A 87 4.94 0.68 -14.90
C TYR A 87 6.41 0.48 -15.25
N GLY A 88 7.22 1.53 -15.05
CA GLY A 88 8.59 1.58 -15.53
C GLY A 88 8.67 1.44 -17.06
N ASN A 89 9.30 0.35 -17.53
CA ASN A 89 9.43 0.05 -18.96
C ASN A 89 8.62 -1.18 -19.40
N ASP A 90 7.83 -1.75 -18.49
CA ASP A 90 7.17 -3.03 -18.67
C ASP A 90 5.64 -2.89 -18.64
N SER A 91 4.97 -3.94 -19.11
CA SER A 91 3.51 -4.02 -19.19
C SER A 91 3.01 -5.21 -18.39
N TRP A 92 1.93 -5.00 -17.63
CA TRP A 92 1.49 -5.88 -16.56
C TRP A 92 -0.03 -6.06 -16.59
N PHE A 93 -0.49 -7.23 -16.17
CA PHE A 93 -1.85 -7.48 -15.70
C PHE A 93 -1.93 -7.42 -14.18
N SER A 94 -0.87 -7.83 -13.48
CA SER A 94 -0.69 -7.62 -12.03
C SER A 94 0.68 -6.99 -11.81
N CYS A 95 0.72 -5.86 -11.12
CA CYS A 95 1.94 -5.13 -10.78
C CYS A 95 1.87 -4.70 -9.31
N ILE A 96 2.63 -5.38 -8.47
CA ILE A 96 2.77 -5.08 -7.05
C ILE A 96 4.16 -4.47 -6.84
N VAL A 97 4.21 -3.21 -6.42
CA VAL A 97 5.47 -2.45 -6.28
C VAL A 97 5.99 -2.49 -4.85
N ALA A 98 7.28 -2.18 -4.68
CA ALA A 98 7.87 -2.07 -3.35
C ALA A 98 7.24 -0.91 -2.54
N PRO A 99 7.26 -0.98 -1.20
CA PRO A 99 6.71 0.09 -0.35
C PRO A 99 7.39 1.45 -0.59
N ASP A 100 6.59 2.48 -0.85
CA ASP A 100 7.01 3.88 -0.99
C ASP A 100 6.00 4.77 -0.25
N PRO A 101 6.42 5.68 0.66
CA PRO A 101 5.50 6.54 1.39
C PRO A 101 4.93 7.69 0.54
N LEU A 102 5.36 7.82 -0.71
CA LEU A 102 4.96 8.88 -1.62
C LEU A 102 3.93 8.38 -2.63
N GLU A 103 3.43 9.33 -3.44
CA GLU A 103 2.58 9.02 -4.57
C GLU A 103 3.24 8.02 -5.53
N VAL A 104 2.52 6.94 -5.84
CA VAL A 104 2.85 6.00 -6.90
C VAL A 104 1.93 6.21 -8.09
N VAL A 105 2.52 6.10 -9.28
CA VAL A 105 1.82 6.36 -10.54
C VAL A 105 1.87 5.13 -11.44
N PHE A 106 0.70 4.62 -11.78
CA PHE A 106 0.50 3.58 -12.78
C PHE A 106 -0.15 4.17 -14.03
N VAL A 107 0.30 3.78 -15.21
CA VAL A 107 -0.37 4.18 -16.46
C VAL A 107 -1.25 3.03 -16.92
N ILE A 108 -2.54 3.29 -17.11
CA ILE A 108 -3.49 2.31 -17.66
C ILE A 108 -3.54 2.51 -19.17
N GLY A 109 -2.94 1.58 -19.90
CA GLY A 109 -2.96 1.55 -21.36
C GLY A 109 -4.31 1.06 -21.89
N LEU A 110 -4.88 1.79 -22.85
CA LEU A 110 -6.17 1.51 -23.48
C LEU A 110 -6.01 1.42 -25.00
N GLN A 111 -6.32 0.26 -25.58
CA GLN A 111 -6.44 0.06 -27.02
C GLN A 111 -7.90 -0.28 -27.36
N PHE A 112 -8.53 0.61 -28.12
CA PHE A 112 -9.92 0.49 -28.53
C PHE A 112 -10.08 -0.50 -29.70
N ASP A 113 -11.17 -1.27 -29.68
CA ASP A 113 -11.67 -1.99 -30.85
C ASP A 113 -12.50 -1.04 -31.71
N GLY A 114 -11.83 -0.37 -32.65
CA GLY A 114 -12.47 0.64 -33.49
C GLY A 114 -12.96 1.84 -32.69
N THR A 115 -14.29 1.93 -32.50
CA THR A 115 -14.95 3.00 -31.74
C THR A 115 -15.74 2.45 -30.55
N ASP A 116 -15.57 1.18 -30.22
CA ASP A 116 -16.27 0.57 -29.11
C ASP A 116 -15.76 1.18 -27.80
N PRO A 117 -16.65 1.79 -26.98
CA PRO A 117 -16.24 2.41 -25.73
C PRO A 117 -15.74 1.34 -24.75
N ILE A 118 -14.81 1.74 -23.89
CA ILE A 118 -14.23 0.89 -22.86
C ILE A 118 -14.90 1.22 -21.53
N LEU A 119 -15.45 0.23 -20.85
CA LEU A 119 -15.95 0.34 -19.48
C LEU A 119 -14.84 -0.08 -18.52
N ILE A 120 -14.60 0.72 -17.49
CA ILE A 120 -13.68 0.38 -16.39
C ILE A 120 -14.52 0.35 -15.12
N GLU A 121 -14.49 -0.77 -14.41
CA GLU A 121 -15.21 -1.00 -13.15
C GLU A 121 -14.21 -1.33 -12.04
N TRP A 122 -14.54 -0.97 -10.80
CA TRP A 122 -13.77 -1.28 -9.60
C TRP A 122 -14.70 -1.35 -8.40
N ASN A 123 -14.16 -1.81 -7.26
CA ASN A 123 -14.93 -1.85 -6.01
C ASN A 123 -14.35 -0.87 -4.97
N PRO A 124 -15.02 0.27 -4.72
CA PRO A 124 -14.55 1.25 -3.72
C PRO A 124 -14.43 0.69 -2.31
N THR A 125 -15.18 -0.36 -1.96
CA THR A 125 -15.15 -0.94 -0.60
C THR A 125 -13.92 -1.81 -0.34
N LEU A 126 -13.13 -2.12 -1.37
CA LEU A 126 -11.90 -2.90 -1.25
C LEU A 126 -10.64 -2.04 -1.28
N LEU A 127 -10.77 -0.72 -1.49
CA LEU A 127 -9.65 0.22 -1.41
C LEU A 127 -9.23 0.40 0.05
N ALA A 128 -7.93 0.43 0.30
CA ALA A 128 -7.41 0.59 1.65
C ALA A 128 -7.80 1.97 2.22
N VAL A 129 -8.24 1.98 3.48
CA VAL A 129 -8.73 3.19 4.13
C VAL A 129 -7.56 4.14 4.41
N GLY A 130 -7.75 5.43 4.16
CA GLY A 130 -6.73 6.46 4.41
C GLY A 130 -5.78 6.71 3.23
N GLY A 131 -5.86 5.92 2.15
CA GLY A 131 -5.20 6.22 0.88
C GLY A 131 -5.99 7.21 0.03
N GLU A 132 -5.31 7.83 -0.95
CA GLU A 132 -5.94 8.63 -2.00
C GLU A 132 -5.81 7.90 -3.35
N TYR A 133 -6.93 7.72 -4.06
CA TYR A 133 -6.98 6.95 -5.30
C TYR A 133 -7.61 7.80 -6.40
N ILE A 134 -6.80 8.29 -7.33
CA ILE A 134 -7.24 9.16 -8.42
C ILE A 134 -6.97 8.52 -9.77
N LEU A 135 -8.00 8.38 -10.60
CA LEU A 135 -7.87 8.05 -12.02
C LEU A 135 -8.06 9.31 -12.85
N GLU A 136 -7.04 9.69 -13.59
CA GLU A 136 -7.05 10.88 -14.43
C GLU A 136 -6.62 10.59 -15.87
N ASP A 137 -6.90 11.52 -16.77
CA ASP A 137 -6.31 11.47 -18.11
C ASP A 137 -4.83 11.86 -18.10
N ALA A 138 -4.10 11.51 -19.17
CA ALA A 138 -2.68 11.81 -19.33
C ALA A 138 -2.32 13.32 -19.37
N PHE A 139 -3.31 14.22 -19.36
CA PHE A 139 -3.13 15.68 -19.30
C PHE A 139 -3.46 16.27 -17.92
N GLY A 140 -3.43 15.44 -16.86
CA GLY A 140 -3.53 15.88 -15.46
C GLY A 140 -4.94 16.34 -15.09
N GLY A 141 -5.96 15.58 -15.49
CA GLY A 141 -7.35 15.83 -15.08
C GLY A 141 -8.14 16.80 -15.97
N SER A 142 -7.64 17.13 -17.17
CA SER A 142 -8.30 18.07 -18.08
C SER A 142 -9.59 17.54 -18.70
N PHE A 143 -9.65 16.22 -18.93
CA PHE A 143 -10.77 15.52 -19.56
C PHE A 143 -11.39 14.47 -18.66
N LEU A 144 -10.61 13.85 -17.78
CA LEU A 144 -11.04 12.83 -16.84
C LEU A 144 -10.29 13.04 -15.52
N LEU A 145 -11.03 13.19 -14.42
CA LEU A 145 -10.48 13.21 -13.07
C LEU A 145 -11.52 12.59 -12.14
N ILE A 146 -11.22 11.39 -11.64
CA ILE A 146 -12.13 10.59 -10.84
C ILE A 146 -11.42 10.19 -9.56
N ASP A 147 -12.10 10.40 -8.43
CA ASP A 147 -11.76 9.77 -7.18
C ASP A 147 -12.45 8.40 -7.11
N LEU A 148 -11.65 7.33 -7.10
CA LEU A 148 -12.14 5.94 -7.12
C LEU A 148 -12.94 5.59 -5.85
N THR A 149 -12.83 6.37 -4.77
CA THR A 149 -13.62 6.13 -3.54
C THR A 149 -15.07 6.59 -3.68
N THR A 150 -15.38 7.43 -4.68
CA THR A 150 -16.68 8.11 -4.81
C THR A 150 -17.64 7.48 -5.81
N GLN A 151 -17.15 6.61 -6.68
CA GLN A 151 -17.89 5.93 -7.73
C GLN A 151 -17.21 4.58 -8.03
N ASP A 152 -17.88 3.68 -8.74
CA ASP A 152 -17.44 2.30 -8.98
C ASP A 152 -17.20 1.96 -10.45
N ALA A 153 -17.46 2.90 -11.36
CA ALA A 153 -17.26 2.70 -12.79
C ALA A 153 -17.03 3.99 -13.57
N VAL A 154 -16.44 3.87 -14.76
CA VAL A 154 -16.38 4.92 -15.78
C VAL A 154 -16.44 4.33 -17.18
N LEU A 155 -17.23 4.96 -18.06
CA LEU A 155 -17.25 4.65 -19.49
C LEU A 155 -16.33 5.62 -20.25
N ILE A 156 -15.30 5.10 -20.90
CA ILE A 156 -14.39 5.84 -21.76
C ILE A 156 -14.89 5.74 -23.21
N ASP A 157 -15.54 6.81 -23.68
CA ASP A 157 -16.07 6.93 -25.04
C ASP A 157 -15.19 7.79 -25.97
N ASN A 158 -14.24 8.53 -25.41
CA ASN A 158 -13.26 9.29 -26.16
C ASN A 158 -12.06 8.42 -26.53
N ILE A 159 -12.04 7.92 -27.77
CA ILE A 159 -10.97 7.07 -28.31
C ILE A 159 -9.57 7.72 -28.31
N ALA A 160 -9.48 9.05 -28.08
CA ALA A 160 -8.20 9.73 -27.94
C ALA A 160 -7.54 9.47 -26.57
N LEU A 161 -8.28 8.99 -25.57
CA LEU A 161 -7.78 8.64 -24.25
C LEU A 161 -7.18 7.22 -24.28
N THR A 162 -6.00 7.08 -24.89
CA THR A 162 -5.31 5.78 -24.96
C THR A 162 -4.49 5.46 -23.72
N ASN A 163 -4.29 6.43 -22.83
CA ASN A 163 -3.61 6.26 -21.55
C ASN A 163 -4.38 7.02 -20.48
N LEU A 164 -4.70 6.34 -19.39
CA LEU A 164 -5.11 6.96 -18.13
C LEU A 164 -3.96 6.85 -17.13
N VAL A 165 -4.00 7.69 -16.11
CA VAL A 165 -3.01 7.75 -15.04
C VAL A 165 -3.75 7.44 -13.75
N LEU A 166 -3.41 6.31 -13.12
CA LEU A 166 -3.83 5.98 -11.77
C LEU A 166 -2.75 6.51 -10.82
N ARG A 167 -3.09 7.55 -10.07
CA ARG A 167 -2.29 8.08 -8.96
C ARG A 167 -2.82 7.49 -7.68
N VAL A 168 -1.91 6.89 -6.92
CA VAL A 168 -2.22 6.37 -5.59
C VAL A 168 -1.28 7.03 -4.60
N ILE A 169 -1.84 7.75 -3.64
CA ILE A 169 -1.12 8.03 -2.40
C ILE A 169 -1.49 6.88 -1.47
N PRO A 170 -0.53 6.01 -1.12
CA PRO A 170 -0.83 4.85 -0.32
C PRO A 170 -1.33 5.27 1.06
N PRO A 171 -2.12 4.44 1.74
CA PRO A 171 -2.58 4.75 3.08
C PRO A 171 -1.36 4.95 4.01
N PRO A 172 -1.46 5.82 5.02
CA PRO A 172 -0.40 5.91 6.01
C PRO A 172 -0.18 4.54 6.65
N PRO A 173 1.05 4.22 7.06
CA PRO A 173 1.34 2.94 7.68
C PRO A 173 0.50 2.76 8.95
N GLU A 174 -0.05 1.56 9.14
CA GLU A 174 -0.73 1.22 10.38
C GLU A 174 0.31 1.21 11.52
N ILE A 175 0.11 2.07 12.52
CA ILE A 175 1.00 2.21 13.67
C ILE A 175 0.22 2.01 14.97
N PHE A 176 0.72 1.17 15.86
CA PHE A 176 0.10 0.85 17.12
C PHE A 176 1.14 0.58 18.22
N ILE A 177 0.66 0.41 19.44
CA ILE A 177 1.44 -0.12 20.56
C ILE A 177 0.86 -1.49 20.87
N ARG A 178 1.63 -2.55 20.66
CA ARG A 178 1.22 -3.92 20.99
C ARG A 178 0.89 -4.00 22.48
N ALA A 179 -0.24 -4.63 22.79
CA ALA A 179 -0.83 -4.70 24.12
C ALA A 179 -1.43 -3.41 24.72
N ASP A 180 -1.50 -2.30 23.97
CA ASP A 180 -2.32 -1.12 24.32
C ASP A 180 -3.73 -1.24 23.69
N VAL A 181 -4.54 -2.12 24.26
CA VAL A 181 -5.84 -2.53 23.70
C VAL A 181 -6.90 -1.46 23.87
N ASN A 182 -6.76 -0.59 24.88
CA ASN A 182 -7.68 0.52 25.11
C ASN A 182 -7.20 1.86 24.50
N GLN A 183 -6.04 1.86 23.83
CA GLN A 183 -5.43 3.01 23.15
C GLN A 183 -5.21 4.22 24.07
N ASP A 184 -4.83 3.99 25.32
CA ASP A 184 -4.51 5.06 26.27
C ASP A 184 -3.00 5.34 26.42
N ALA A 185 -2.18 4.69 25.58
CA ALA A 185 -0.73 4.73 25.56
C ALA A 185 -0.06 4.20 26.83
N ALA A 186 -0.80 3.52 27.71
CA ALA A 186 -0.30 2.96 28.95
C ALA A 186 -0.64 1.47 29.08
N ILE A 187 0.33 0.61 28.86
CA ILE A 187 0.15 -0.84 28.90
C ILE A 187 -0.02 -1.31 30.36
N ASN A 188 -1.24 -1.66 30.74
CA ASN A 188 -1.63 -1.98 32.11
C ASN A 188 -2.80 -3.00 32.19
N LEU A 189 -3.40 -3.14 33.38
CA LEU A 189 -4.49 -4.09 33.60
C LEU A 189 -5.76 -3.74 32.79
N ALA A 190 -5.97 -2.45 32.49
CA ALA A 190 -7.11 -1.98 31.71
C ALA A 190 -7.13 -2.60 30.30
N ASP A 191 -5.96 -2.80 29.67
CA ASP A 191 -5.84 -3.46 28.37
C ASP A 191 -6.29 -4.91 28.42
N ALA A 192 -5.83 -5.66 29.42
CA ALA A 192 -6.26 -7.04 29.61
C ALA A 192 -7.77 -7.14 29.85
N ILE A 193 -8.36 -6.19 30.59
CA ILE A 193 -9.82 -6.12 30.77
C ILE A 193 -10.49 -5.84 29.44
N ARG A 194 -10.02 -4.83 28.68
CA ARG A 194 -10.60 -4.42 27.40
C ARG A 194 -10.57 -5.56 26.38
N LEU A 195 -9.50 -6.33 26.35
CA LEU A 195 -9.34 -7.53 25.53
C LEU A 195 -10.33 -8.63 25.94
N LEU A 196 -10.50 -8.89 27.24
CA LEU A 196 -11.48 -9.86 27.72
C LEU A 196 -12.93 -9.44 27.42
N GLU A 197 -13.22 -8.14 27.51
CA GLU A 197 -14.51 -7.57 27.09
C GLU A 197 -14.74 -7.75 25.58
N HIS A 198 -13.71 -7.59 24.76
CA HIS A 198 -13.78 -7.90 23.33
C HIS A 198 -14.13 -9.38 23.10
N LEU A 199 -13.39 -10.29 23.73
CA LEU A 199 -13.53 -11.74 23.53
C LEU A 199 -14.87 -12.29 24.04
N PHE A 200 -15.36 -11.82 25.18
CA PHE A 200 -16.52 -12.42 25.86
C PHE A 200 -17.79 -11.58 25.85
N LEU A 201 -17.67 -10.26 25.66
CA LEU A 201 -18.80 -9.33 25.65
C LEU A 201 -18.99 -8.66 24.29
N SER A 202 -18.19 -9.04 23.28
CA SER A 202 -18.24 -8.52 21.91
C SER A 202 -18.09 -6.99 21.84
N VAL A 203 -17.33 -6.41 22.77
CA VAL A 203 -17.01 -4.99 22.70
C VAL A 203 -15.99 -4.79 21.59
N VAL A 204 -16.25 -3.87 20.66
CA VAL A 204 -15.30 -3.54 19.59
C VAL A 204 -14.03 -2.94 20.21
N ILE A 205 -12.87 -3.29 19.65
CA ILE A 205 -11.58 -2.64 19.95
C ILE A 205 -11.10 -1.98 18.66
N ASP A 206 -10.52 -0.80 18.79
CA ASP A 206 -10.18 0.05 17.66
C ASP A 206 -8.90 -0.41 16.93
N CYS A 207 -8.00 -1.08 17.65
CA CYS A 207 -6.82 -1.72 17.08
C CYS A 207 -6.79 -3.18 17.50
N ARG A 208 -7.10 -4.07 16.54
CA ARG A 208 -7.18 -5.51 16.79
C ARG A 208 -5.78 -6.11 16.95
N GLU A 209 -4.80 -5.60 16.22
CA GLU A 209 -3.40 -5.98 16.29
C GLU A 209 -2.79 -5.68 17.68
N ALA A 210 -3.21 -4.60 18.34
CA ALA A 210 -2.85 -4.36 19.74
C ALA A 210 -3.39 -5.45 20.69
N GLY A 211 -4.50 -6.10 20.32
CA GLY A 211 -5.11 -7.22 21.02
C GLY A 211 -4.44 -8.58 20.78
N ASP A 212 -3.64 -8.72 19.72
CA ASP A 212 -2.77 -9.87 19.47
C ASP A 212 -1.43 -9.65 20.21
N CYS A 213 -1.46 -9.93 21.51
CA CYS A 213 -0.38 -9.60 22.43
C CYS A 213 0.83 -10.53 22.27
N ASN A 214 0.62 -11.74 21.76
CA ASN A 214 1.69 -12.72 21.54
C ASN A 214 2.10 -12.85 20.07
N ASP A 215 1.47 -12.10 19.16
CA ASP A 215 1.82 -11.97 17.75
C ASP A 215 1.75 -13.31 17.02
N ASP A 216 0.65 -14.04 17.26
CA ASP A 216 0.41 -15.36 16.66
C ASP A 216 -0.68 -15.37 15.58
N ALA A 217 -1.06 -14.18 15.11
CA ALA A 217 -2.09 -13.90 14.12
C ALA A 217 -3.48 -14.39 14.56
N SER A 218 -3.77 -14.36 15.87
CA SER A 218 -5.02 -14.89 16.43
C SER A 218 -5.38 -14.30 17.79
N ILE A 219 -6.29 -13.31 17.79
CA ILE A 219 -6.83 -12.73 19.03
C ILE A 219 -7.71 -13.73 19.80
N ASN A 220 -7.22 -14.20 20.93
CA ASN A 220 -7.88 -15.18 21.79
C ASN A 220 -7.49 -15.04 23.28
N ILE A 221 -7.85 -16.03 24.12
CA ILE A 221 -7.55 -15.99 25.56
C ILE A 221 -6.04 -16.06 25.87
N ALA A 222 -5.24 -16.62 24.96
CA ALA A 222 -3.79 -16.70 25.08
C ALA A 222 -3.16 -15.31 25.17
N ASP A 223 -3.68 -14.33 24.43
CA ASP A 223 -3.23 -12.94 24.47
C ASP A 223 -3.42 -12.28 25.83
N ALA A 224 -4.61 -12.45 26.42
CA ALA A 224 -4.89 -11.94 27.75
C ALA A 224 -3.99 -12.61 28.81
N ILE A 225 -3.72 -13.91 28.67
CA ILE A 225 -2.78 -14.63 29.55
C ILE A 225 -1.36 -14.12 29.34
N TYR A 226 -0.94 -13.91 28.10
CA TYR A 226 0.38 -13.41 27.73
C TYR A 226 0.62 -12.04 28.37
N LEU A 227 -0.31 -11.09 28.17
CA LEU A 227 -0.26 -9.75 28.72
C LEU A 227 -0.23 -9.75 30.26
N LEU A 228 -1.10 -10.51 30.92
CA LEU A 228 -1.10 -10.61 32.39
C LEU A 228 0.18 -11.25 32.93
N THR A 229 0.77 -12.20 32.20
CA THR A 229 2.05 -12.82 32.56
C THR A 229 3.20 -11.82 32.41
N TYR A 230 3.19 -10.97 31.39
CA TYR A 230 4.12 -9.85 31.28
C TYR A 230 3.96 -8.87 32.46
N LEU A 231 2.74 -8.41 32.74
CA LEU A 231 2.47 -7.39 33.76
C LEU A 231 2.77 -7.86 35.20
N PHE A 232 2.49 -9.13 35.52
CA PHE A 232 2.53 -9.62 36.91
C PHE A 232 3.37 -10.88 37.12
N GLY A 233 3.60 -11.66 36.06
CA GLY A 233 4.25 -12.98 36.13
C GLY A 233 5.74 -12.98 35.78
N GLY A 234 6.30 -11.85 35.33
CA GLY A 234 7.68 -11.79 34.82
C GLY A 234 7.85 -12.51 33.47
N GLY A 235 6.80 -12.51 32.64
CA GLY A 235 6.81 -13.04 31.28
C GLY A 235 7.70 -12.25 30.33
N MET A 236 7.75 -12.70 29.08
CA MET A 236 8.43 -11.98 28.00
C MET A 236 7.72 -10.64 27.73
N PHE A 237 8.48 -9.66 27.25
CA PHE A 237 7.90 -8.43 26.70
C PHE A 237 7.07 -8.79 25.45
N PRO A 238 5.92 -8.13 25.24
CA PRO A 238 5.20 -8.22 23.96
C PRO A 238 6.15 -8.00 22.78
N PRO A 239 5.95 -8.74 21.68
CA PRO A 239 6.65 -8.48 20.43
C PRO A 239 6.48 -7.01 19.98
N ALA A 240 7.37 -6.55 19.10
CA ALA A 240 7.23 -5.21 18.56
C ALA A 240 5.91 -5.08 17.76
N PRO A 241 5.30 -3.89 17.68
CA PRO A 241 5.74 -2.60 18.22
C PRO A 241 5.42 -2.42 19.71
N PHE A 242 6.44 -2.44 20.57
CA PHE A 242 6.30 -2.32 22.03
C PHE A 242 7.59 -1.75 22.65
N PRO A 243 7.53 -0.88 23.69
CA PRO A 243 6.35 -0.22 24.25
C PRO A 243 5.98 1.07 23.51
N ASP A 244 6.79 1.45 22.53
CA ASP A 244 6.61 2.64 21.73
C ASP A 244 5.78 2.33 20.49
N CYS A 245 5.09 3.36 20.00
CA CYS A 245 4.31 3.27 18.78
C CYS A 245 5.20 2.89 17.58
N GLY A 246 4.74 1.95 16.77
CA GLY A 246 5.43 1.52 15.55
C GLY A 246 4.51 0.67 14.69
N GLY A 247 4.99 0.27 13.52
CA GLY A 247 4.29 -0.70 12.69
C GLY A 247 4.56 -2.14 13.10
N ASP A 248 3.73 -3.05 12.59
CA ASP A 248 3.95 -4.48 12.76
C ASP A 248 5.18 -4.94 11.95
N PRO A 249 6.23 -5.51 12.57
CA PRO A 249 7.32 -6.16 11.84
C PRO A 249 6.95 -7.52 11.23
N THR A 250 5.79 -8.06 11.60
CA THR A 250 5.23 -9.31 11.09
C THR A 250 3.76 -9.09 10.69
N PRO A 251 3.50 -8.27 9.65
CA PRO A 251 2.13 -7.94 9.26
C PRO A 251 1.31 -9.19 8.96
N ASP A 252 0.04 -9.15 9.36
CA ASP A 252 -0.93 -10.17 9.02
C ASP A 252 -2.28 -9.55 8.61
N LEU A 253 -3.38 -10.32 8.68
CA LEU A 253 -4.71 -9.85 8.23
C LEU A 253 -5.51 -9.15 9.34
N ILE A 254 -4.90 -8.87 10.50
CA ILE A 254 -5.52 -8.25 11.67
C ILE A 254 -5.19 -6.76 11.70
N GLY A 255 -5.89 -5.93 10.92
CA GLY A 255 -5.62 -4.48 10.90
C GLY A 255 -6.05 -3.71 12.16
N CYS A 256 -5.68 -2.42 12.17
CA CYS A 256 -6.10 -1.40 13.13
C CYS A 256 -6.89 -0.27 12.46
N ASP A 257 -8.12 -0.03 12.95
CA ASP A 257 -8.99 1.03 12.43
C ASP A 257 -8.51 2.42 12.89
N LEU A 258 -7.83 2.49 14.03
CA LEU A 258 -7.20 3.70 14.57
C LEU A 258 -5.78 3.37 15.01
N GLY A 259 -4.82 4.19 14.58
CA GLY A 259 -3.44 4.12 15.07
C GLY A 259 -3.26 4.76 16.45
N CYS A 260 -2.00 4.83 16.91
CA CYS A 260 -1.65 5.46 18.19
C CYS A 260 -2.20 6.90 18.34
N PRO A 261 -2.58 7.31 19.56
CA PRO A 261 -3.03 8.68 19.86
C PRO A 261 -1.94 9.76 19.77
#